data_AF-A0A924QFA7-F1
#
_entry.id   AF-A0A924QFA7-F1
#
_cell.length_a   1.000
_cell.length_b   1.000
_cell.length_c   1.000
_cell.angle_alpha   90.00
_cell.angle_beta   90.00
_cell.angle_gamma   90.00
#
_symmetry.space_group_name_H-M   'P 1'
#
loop_
_entity.id
_entity.type
_entity.pdbx_description
1 polymer ?
#
loop_
_entity_poly.entity_id
_entity_poly.type
_entity_poly.pdbx_seq_one_letter_code
_entity_poly.pdbx_strand_id
1 'polypeptide(L)' 'MSRLNSRSPLLCVLIVAASVLSLPASAQYKWRDKAGVVQYSDMPPPPGTADKDVLQQPASASRKSAVGAA' A
#
# COMPACT_ATOMS: atom_id res chain seq x y z
N MET A 1 25.70 28.53 30.00
CA MET A 1 24.68 28.47 28.93
C MET A 1 25.42 28.37 27.61
N SER A 2 25.43 27.33 26.80
CA SER A 2 24.73 26.05 26.80
C SER A 2 25.58 25.14 25.92
N ARG A 3 26.10 24.04 26.48
CA ARG A 3 26.63 22.93 25.67
C ARG A 3 25.43 22.21 25.05
N LEU A 4 24.80 22.82 24.05
CA LEU A 4 23.84 22.10 23.22
C LEU A 4 24.57 21.59 21.96
N ASN A 5 25.34 20.54 22.21
CA ASN A 5 25.32 19.34 21.38
C ASN A 5 25.51 19.55 19.86
N SER A 6 26.69 20.02 19.46
CA SER A 6 27.24 19.83 18.11
C SER A 6 27.64 18.35 17.93
N ARG A 7 26.64 17.48 17.84
CA ARG A 7 26.82 16.06 17.53
C ARG A 7 25.85 15.69 16.44
N SER A 8 26.38 15.77 15.21
CA SER A 8 25.84 15.14 14.01
C SER A 8 24.71 15.90 13.30
N PRO A 9 25.00 17.03 12.64
CA PRO A 9 24.14 17.50 11.53
C PRO A 9 23.93 16.40 10.48
N LEU A 10 24.92 15.49 10.33
CA LEU A 10 24.82 14.25 9.56
C LEU A 10 23.66 13.33 10.01
N LEU A 11 23.36 13.25 11.31
CA LEU A 11 22.25 12.45 11.83
C LEU A 11 20.91 13.07 11.40
N CYS A 12 20.79 14.39 11.50
CA CYS A 12 19.59 15.10 11.01
C CYS A 12 19.39 14.91 9.51
N VAL A 13 20.47 15.02 8.71
CA VAL A 13 20.42 14.78 7.26
C VAL A 13 20.02 13.34 6.95
N LEU A 14 20.55 12.35 7.69
CA LEU A 14 20.18 10.94 7.54
C LEU A 14 18.70 10.67 7.88
N ILE A 15 18.18 11.28 8.94
CA ILE A 15 16.77 11.12 9.34
C ILE A 15 15.83 11.74 8.29
N VAL A 16 16.17 12.91 7.77
CA VAL A 16 15.41 13.57 6.69
C VAL A 16 15.46 12.72 5.41
N ALA A 17 16.64 12.22 5.04
CA ALA A 17 16.79 11.36 3.87
C ALA A 17 16.00 10.04 3.99
N ALA A 18 15.96 9.43 5.18
CA ALA A 18 15.21 8.19 5.42
C ALA A 18 13.68 8.38 5.29
N SER A 19 13.17 9.55 5.67
CA SER A 19 11.73 9.86 5.57
C SER A 19 11.24 9.95 4.12
N VAL A 20 12.11 10.32 3.17
CA VAL A 20 11.79 10.42 1.74
C VAL A 20 11.64 9.04 1.09
N LEU A 21 12.21 7.99 1.68
CA LEU A 21 12.14 6.62 1.16
C LEU A 21 10.89 5.85 1.60
N SER A 22 9.99 6.45 2.38
CA SER A 22 8.72 5.83 2.75
C SER A 22 7.75 5.90 1.57
N LEU A 23 7.91 4.99 0.60
CA LEU A 23 6.90 4.78 -0.44
C LEU A 23 5.69 4.08 0.22
N PRO A 24 4.48 4.67 0.21
CA PRO A 24 3.30 3.97 0.67
C PRO A 24 3.04 2.80 -0.29
N ALA A 25 3.39 1.59 0.13
CA ALA A 25 3.07 0.35 -0.58
C ALA A 25 1.59 -0.04 -0.38
N SER A 26 0.68 0.94 -0.43
CA SER A 26 -0.77 0.73 -0.30
C SER A 26 -1.33 0.28 -1.64
N ALA A 27 -1.29 -1.03 -1.88
CA ALA A 27 -1.91 -1.60 -3.05
C ALA A 27 -3.40 -1.87 -2.73
N GLN A 28 -4.22 -0.85 -2.98
CA GLN A 28 -5.65 -0.84 -2.69
C GLN A 28 -6.44 -1.73 -3.68
N TYR A 29 -7.47 -2.40 -3.19
CA TYR A 29 -8.46 -3.04 -4.04
C TYR A 29 -9.38 -2.01 -4.68
N LYS A 30 -9.67 -2.23 -5.95
CA LYS A 30 -10.63 -1.46 -6.72
C LYS A 30 -11.57 -2.42 -7.41
N TRP A 31 -12.86 -2.27 -7.20
CA TRP A 31 -13.85 -3.08 -7.90
C TRP A 31 -15.10 -2.29 -8.25
N ARG A 32 -15.90 -2.81 -9.17
CA ARG A 32 -17.21 -2.27 -9.52
C ARG A 32 -18.28 -3.06 -8.76
N ASP A 33 -19.15 -2.35 -8.06
CA ASP A 33 -20.31 -2.95 -7.40
C ASP A 33 -21.45 -3.19 -8.41
N LYS A 34 -22.49 -3.95 -8.01
CA LYS A 34 -23.69 -4.20 -8.81
C LYS A 34 -24.41 -2.93 -9.27
N ALA A 35 -24.35 -1.87 -8.47
CA ALA A 35 -24.86 -0.55 -8.86
C ALA A 35 -24.01 0.16 -9.93
N GLY A 36 -22.90 -0.43 -10.34
CA GLY A 36 -21.95 0.14 -11.30
C GLY A 36 -20.97 1.15 -10.68
N VAL A 37 -20.96 1.28 -9.35
CA VAL A 37 -20.11 2.22 -8.61
C VAL A 37 -18.74 1.58 -8.38
N VAL A 38 -17.67 2.36 -8.61
CA VAL A 38 -16.31 1.91 -8.34
C VAL A 38 -15.96 2.15 -6.87
N GLN A 39 -15.66 1.07 -6.16
CA GLN A 39 -15.27 1.07 -4.76
C GLN A 39 -13.76 0.91 -4.62
N TYR A 40 -13.21 1.53 -3.58
CA TYR A 40 -11.80 1.52 -3.23
C TYR A 40 -11.66 1.10 -1.77
N SER A 41 -10.94 0.00 -1.51
CA SER A 41 -10.77 -0.54 -0.15
C SER A 41 -9.40 -1.17 0.02
N ASP A 42 -8.81 -1.07 1.21
CA ASP A 42 -7.59 -1.80 1.54
C ASP A 42 -7.87 -3.30 1.78
N MET A 43 -9.10 -3.62 2.14
CA MET A 43 -9.58 -4.99 2.31
C MET A 43 -10.07 -5.58 0.98
N PRO A 44 -9.99 -6.92 0.81
CA PRO A 44 -10.51 -7.58 -0.39
C PRO A 44 -12.01 -7.32 -0.57
N PRO A 45 -12.51 -7.39 -1.81
CA PRO A 45 -13.94 -7.30 -2.08
C PRO A 45 -14.71 -8.40 -1.32
N PRO A 46 -15.96 -8.12 -0.89
CA PRO A 46 -16.82 -9.12 -0.27
C PRO A 46 -17.03 -10.35 -1.17
N PRO A 47 -17.25 -11.55 -0.60
CA PRO A 47 -17.60 -12.74 -1.36
C PRO A 47 -18.92 -12.49 -2.11
N GLY A 48 -18.84 -12.37 -3.43
CA GLY A 48 -19.97 -11.99 -4.30
C GLY A 48 -19.64 -10.94 -5.35
N THR A 49 -18.53 -10.21 -5.20
CA THR A 49 -17.93 -9.42 -6.29
C THR A 49 -17.30 -10.38 -7.29
N ALA A 50 -17.74 -10.34 -8.56
CA ALA A 50 -17.16 -11.20 -9.59
C ALA A 50 -15.74 -10.75 -9.93
N ASP A 51 -14.85 -11.69 -10.27
CA ASP A 51 -13.45 -11.38 -10.63
C ASP A 51 -13.34 -10.36 -11.77
N LYS A 52 -14.29 -10.40 -12.73
CA LYS A 52 -14.36 -9.43 -13.84
C LYS A 52 -14.58 -7.99 -13.39
N ASP A 53 -15.21 -7.81 -12.23
CA ASP A 53 -15.51 -6.50 -11.66
C ASP A 53 -14.38 -6.01 -10.75
N VAL A 54 -13.40 -6.86 -10.42
CA VAL A 54 -12.18 -6.48 -9.69
C VAL A 54 -11.20 -5.83 -10.68
N LEU A 55 -11.20 -4.50 -10.69
CA LEU A 55 -10.40 -3.68 -11.61
C LEU A 55 -8.94 -3.60 -11.16
N GLN A 56 -8.68 -3.65 -9.85
CA GLN A 56 -7.35 -3.61 -9.28
C GLN A 56 -7.31 -4.42 -7.98
N GLN A 57 -6.24 -5.19 -7.80
CA GLN A 57 -5.96 -5.90 -6.56
C GLN A 57 -4.48 -5.78 -6.20
N PRO A 58 -4.12 -5.85 -4.90
CA PRO A 58 -2.73 -5.90 -4.48
C PRO A 58 -1.97 -7.06 -5.13
N ALA A 59 -0.74 -6.79 -5.60
CA ALA A 59 0.13 -7.80 -6.21
C ALA A 59 0.38 -9.00 -5.28
N SER A 60 0.46 -8.76 -3.96
CA SER A 60 0.57 -9.81 -2.94
C SER A 60 -0.66 -10.74 -2.89
N ALA A 61 -1.86 -10.24 -3.20
CA ALA A 61 -3.07 -11.05 -3.31
C ALA A 61 -3.11 -11.81 -4.65
N SER A 62 -2.69 -11.18 -5.74
CA SER A 62 -2.60 -11.83 -7.05
C SER A 62 -1.69 -13.07 -7.02
N ARG A 63 -0.57 -13.02 -6.29
CA ARG A 63 0.34 -14.17 -6.16
C ARG A 63 -0.27 -15.35 -5.40
N LYS A 64 -1.19 -15.10 -4.44
CA LYS A 64 -1.90 -16.17 -3.73
C LYS A 64 -2.90 -16.90 -4.62
N SER A 65 -3.52 -16.20 -5.57
CA SER A 65 -4.45 -16.82 -6.53
C SER A 65 -3.74 -17.75 -7.52
N ALA A 66 -2.51 -17.42 -7.94
CA ALA A 66 -1.76 -18.22 -8.92
C ALA A 66 -1.16 -19.53 -8.37
N VAL A 67 -0.88 -19.62 -7.06
CA VAL A 67 -0.27 -20.83 -6.44
C VAL A 67 -1.29 -21.92 -6.10
N GLY A 68 -2.60 -21.61 -6.10
CA GLY A 68 -3.66 -22.59 -5.87
C GLY A 68 -4.13 -23.35 -7.12
N ALA A 69 -3.57 -23.08 -8.29
CA ALA A 69 -4.00 -23.60 -9.59
C ALA A 69 -2.96 -24.50 -10.28
N ALA A 70 -2.10 -25.17 -9.50
CA ALA A 70 -1.08 -26.12 -9.98
C ALA A 70 -1.29 -27.51 -9.39
#